data_AF-A0A359CW14-F1
#
_entry.id   AF-A0A359CW14-F1
#
_cell.length_a   1.000
_cell.length_b   1.000
_cell.length_c   1.000
_cell.angle_alpha   90.00
_cell.angle_beta   90.00
_cell.angle_gamma   90.00
#
_symmetry.space_group_name_H-M   'P 1'
#
loop_
_entity.id
_entity.type
_entity.pdbx_description
1 polymer ?
#
loop_
_entity_poly.entity_id
_entity_poly.type
_entity_poly.pdbx_seq_one_letter_code
_entity_poly.pdbx_strand_id
1 'polypeptide(L)' 'MIDIAEDYNYTVVSYPNHQYLWILSRTTSLPENLYSGILQSLLKNGFDTARLVQTIHASK' A
#
# COMPACT_ATOMS: atom_id res chain seq x y z
N MET A 1 9.75 1.67 -8.96
CA MET A 1 9.40 2.21 -7.64
C MET A 1 8.26 3.17 -7.89
N ILE A 2 7.06 2.92 -7.35
CA ILE A 2 5.83 3.61 -7.80
C ILE A 2 5.46 4.79 -6.93
N ASP A 3 5.68 4.77 -5.61
CA ASP A 3 5.47 5.97 -4.80
C ASP A 3 6.13 5.90 -3.43
N ILE A 4 6.58 7.05 -2.93
CA ILE A 4 7.08 7.25 -1.57
C ILE A 4 6.29 8.41 -0.98
N ALA A 5 5.64 8.19 0.16
CA ALA A 5 5.01 9.29 0.89
C ALA A 5 6.08 10.27 1.39
N GLU A 6 5.82 11.58 1.30
CA GLU A 6 6.73 12.63 1.79
C GLU A 6 7.14 12.41 3.26
N ASP A 7 6.27 11.75 4.04
CA ASP A 7 6.49 11.47 5.46
C ASP A 7 7.27 10.17 5.73
N TYR A 8 7.73 9.44 4.71
CA TYR A 8 8.46 8.15 4.82
C TYR A 8 7.75 7.04 5.63
N ASN A 9 6.49 7.23 6.01
CA ASN A 9 5.75 6.32 6.88
C ASN A 9 5.19 5.08 6.16
N TYR A 10 5.10 5.13 4.83
CA TYR A 10 4.73 3.98 4.01
C TYR A 10 5.43 4.00 2.65
N THR A 11 5.51 2.84 2.02
CA THR A 11 6.06 2.66 0.68
C THR A 11 5.20 1.68 -0.10
N VAL A 12 4.89 2.03 -1.34
CA VAL A 12 4.15 1.18 -2.27
C VAL A 12 5.16 0.59 -3.26
N VAL A 13 5.34 -0.73 -3.18
CA VAL A 13 6.25 -1.47 -4.05
C VAL A 13 5.43 -2.30 -5.01
N SER A 14 5.62 -2.09 -6.30
CA SER A 14 5.06 -2.95 -7.33
C SER A 14 6.12 -3.38 -8.33
N TYR A 15 5.87 -4.51 -8.98
CA TYR A 15 6.70 -5.02 -10.05
C TYR A 15 6.16 -4.52 -11.40
N PRO A 16 7.01 -4.22 -12.40
CA PRO A 16 6.60 -3.64 -13.70
C PRO A 16 5.56 -4.47 -14.48
N ASN A 17 5.38 -5.75 -14.15
CA ASN A 17 4.38 -6.62 -14.76
C ASN A 17 3.00 -6.59 -14.05
N HIS A 18 2.81 -5.68 -13.08
CA HIS A 18 1.57 -5.52 -12.28
C HIS A 18 1.10 -6.81 -11.56
N GLN A 19 1.94 -7.85 -11.49
CA GLN A 19 1.57 -9.10 -10.85
C GLN A 19 1.65 -9.02 -9.32
N TYR A 20 2.51 -8.14 -8.81
CA TYR A 20 2.79 -8.05 -7.39
C TYR A 20 2.76 -6.61 -6.91
N LEU A 21 2.15 -6.44 -5.75
CA LEU A 21 1.96 -5.16 -5.09
C LEU A 21 2.04 -5.37 -3.58
N TRP A 22 2.86 -4.57 -2.92
CA TRP A 22 2.98 -4.54 -1.47
C TRP A 22 2.90 -3.11 -0.95
N ILE A 23 2.15 -2.93 0.13
CA ILE A 23 2.10 -1.70 0.90
C ILE A 23 2.86 -1.99 2.19
N LEU A 24 4.02 -1.35 2.35
CA LEU A 24 4.86 -1.50 3.53
C LEU A 24 4.67 -0.25 4.39
N SER A 25 4.48 -0.44 5.69
CA SER A 25 4.40 0.66 6.66
C SER A 25 5.39 0.44 7.79
N ARG A 26 5.92 1.53 8.34
CA ARG A 26 6.78 1.49 9.54
C ARG A 26 5.98 1.31 10.82
N THR A 27 4.66 1.52 10.78
CA THR A 27 3.75 1.30 11.89
C THR A 27 2.99 -0.01 11.71
N THR A 28 2.60 -0.65 12.82
CA THR A 28 1.81 -1.90 12.79
C THR A 28 0.41 -1.72 12.21
N SER A 29 -0.11 -0.50 12.20
CA SER A 29 -1.38 -0.15 11.58
C SER A 29 -1.24 1.14 10.78
N LEU A 30 -1.97 1.20 9.67
CA LEU A 30 -2.14 2.39 8.85
C LEU A 30 -3.46 3.05 9.21
N PRO A 31 -3.51 4.39 9.31
CA PRO A 31 -4.76 5.12 9.39
C PRO A 31 -5.68 4.77 8.21
N GLU A 32 -6.97 4.55 8.48
CA GLU A 32 -7.93 4.09 7.46
C GLU A 32 -8.11 5.10 6.30
N ASN A 33 -8.05 6.40 6.61
CA ASN A 33 -8.06 7.47 5.62
C ASN A 33 -6.87 7.39 4.66
N LEU A 34 -5.69 7.09 5.20
CA LEU A 34 -4.46 6.96 4.42
C LEU A 34 -4.50 5.70 3.56
N TYR A 35 -4.90 4.57 4.13
CA TYR A 35 -5.06 3.31 3.40
C TYR A 35 -6.04 3.48 2.22
N SER A 36 -7.18 4.12 2.46
CA SER A 36 -8.16 4.41 1.40
C SER A 36 -7.58 5.28 0.28
N GLY A 37 -6.78 6.28 0.62
CA GLY A 37 -6.08 7.13 -0.37
C GLY A 37 -5.10 6.34 -1.24
N ILE A 38 -4.35 5.42 -0.63
CA ILE A 38 -3.43 4.52 -1.35
C ILE A 38 -4.21 3.62 -2.31
N LEU A 39 -5.32 3.03 -1.87
CA LEU A 39 -6.16 2.20 -2.74
C LEU A 39 -6.72 2.98 -3.93
N GLN A 40 -7.15 4.23 -3.73
CA GLN A 40 -7.61 5.09 -4.82
C GLN A 40 -6.49 5.41 -5.82
N SER A 41 -5.28 5.69 -5.34
CA SER A 41 -4.12 5.90 -6.22
C SER A 41 -3.78 4.66 -7.03
N LEU A 42 -3.82 3.48 -6.39
CA LEU A 42 -3.57 2.20 -7.04
C LEU A 42 -4.60 1.88 -8.12
N LEU A 43 -5.89 2.10 -7.84
CA LEU A 43 -6.96 1.95 -8.83
C LEU A 43 -6.74 2.87 -10.04
N LYS A 44 -6.35 4.13 -9.81
CA LYS A 44 -6.02 5.07 -10.89
C LYS A 44 -4.81 4.63 -11.72
N ASN A 45 -3.85 3.95 -11.11
CA ASN A 45 -2.68 3.39 -11.78
C ASN A 45 -2.95 2.01 -12.45
N GLY A 46 -4.20 1.54 -12.46
CA GLY A 46 -4.58 0.28 -13.11
C GLY A 46 -4.21 -0.98 -12.32
N PHE A 47 -4.00 -0.86 -11.02
CA PHE A 47 -3.82 -2.01 -10.13
C PHE A 47 -5.17 -2.51 -9.62
N ASP A 48 -5.33 -3.84 -9.59
CA ASP A 48 -6.49 -4.50 -8.99
C ASP A 48 -6.31 -4.59 -7.47
N THR A 49 -6.87 -3.62 -6.76
CA THR A 49 -6.83 -3.55 -5.30
C THR A 49 -7.67 -4.63 -4.62
N ALA A 50 -8.59 -5.30 -5.32
CA ALA A 50 -9.38 -6.40 -4.74
C ALA A 50 -8.51 -7.63 -4.42
N ARG A 51 -7.31 -7.72 -5.01
CA ARG A 51 -6.34 -8.78 -4.74
C ARG A 51 -5.46 -8.49 -3.52
N LEU A 52 -5.55 -7.30 -2.93
CA LEU A 52 -4.80 -6.94 -1.73
C LEU A 52 -5.39 -7.65 -0.51
N VAL A 53 -4.54 -8.35 0.22
CA VAL A 53 -4.88 -8.97 1.50
C VAL A 53 -4.28 -8.12 2.61
N GLN A 54 -5.11 -7.67 3.54
CA GLN A 54 -4.64 -6.99 4.75
C GLN A 54 -4.07 -8.01 5.72
N THR A 55 -2.79 -7.86 6.06
CA THR A 55 -2.11 -8.73 7.01
C THR A 55 -2.24 -8.15 8.41
N ILE A 56 -2.83 -8.89 9.35
CA ILE A 56 -2.94 -8.45 10.75
C ILE A 56 -1.54 -8.46 11.38
N HIS A 57 -1.09 -7.31 11.88
CA HIS A 57 0.17 -7.19 12.61
C HIS A 57 -0.12 -7.02 14.10
N ALA A 58 0.29 -7.99 14.92
CA ALA A 58 0.22 -7.86 16.37
C ALA A 58 1.29 -6.87 16.84
N SER A 59 0.91 -5.82 17.58
CA SER A 59 1.91 -5.03 18.33
C SER A 59 2.41 -5.89 19.47
N LYS A 60 3.71 -6.20 19.46
CA LYS A 60 4.37 -6.94 20.53
C LYS A 60 4.62 -6.05 21.74
#